data_AF-A0A1J3DL19-F1
#
_entry.id   AF-A0A1J3DL19-F1
#
_cell.length_a   1.000
_cell.length_b   1.000
_cell.length_c   1.000
_cell.angle_alpha   90.00
_cell.angle_beta   90.00
_cell.angle_gamma   90.00
#
_symmetry.space_group_name_H-M   'P 1'
#
loop_
_entity.id
_entity.type
_entity.pdbx_description
1 polymer ?
#
loop_
_entity_poly.entity_id
_entity_poly.type
_entity_poly.pdbx_seq_one_letter_code
_entity_poly.pdbx_strand_id
1 'polypeptide(L)'
;LSDNNFEGLFSFSSIKDLSKLKVLKLSSIKLETVMENSWRPEFKLRVIELRDCNLEKIPNFLRYQKDIRLIDLSNNKLSGPFPTWILENNIRLEVLYLQYNALHTLRLPRRVHNLRLLDL
;
A
#
# COMPACT_ATOMS: atom_id res chain seq x y z
N LEU A 1 7.74 5.75 10.85
CA LEU A 1 7.39 5.35 12.23
C LEU A 1 7.25 3.84 12.19
N SER A 2 8.32 3.10 12.47
CA SER A 2 8.32 1.64 12.53
C SER A 2 8.70 1.23 13.96
N ASP A 3 8.10 0.17 14.48
CA ASP A 3 8.40 -0.42 15.80
C ASP A 3 8.36 0.55 16.98
N ASN A 4 7.36 1.42 17.00
CA ASN A 4 6.99 2.13 18.22
C ASN A 4 5.64 1.56 18.62
N ASN A 5 5.46 1.22 19.90
CA ASN A 5 4.19 0.78 20.48
C ASN A 5 3.19 1.96 20.49
N PHE A 6 2.91 2.49 19.30
CA PHE A 6 2.12 3.68 19.07
C PHE A 6 0.66 3.24 19.09
N GLU A 7 0.04 3.41 20.26
CA GLU A 7 -1.38 3.14 20.48
C GLU A 7 -2.29 4.17 19.78
N GLY A 8 -1.70 5.19 19.14
CA GLY A 8 -2.42 6.24 18.43
C GLY A 8 -2.96 5.78 17.07
N LEU A 9 -4.09 6.37 16.68
CA LEU A 9 -4.67 6.22 15.35
C LEU A 9 -3.95 7.14 14.35
N PHE A 10 -3.40 6.59 13.26
CA PHE A 10 -2.84 7.39 12.19
C PHE A 10 -3.88 7.68 11.12
N SER A 11 -4.03 8.97 10.79
CA SER A 11 -4.94 9.46 9.77
C SER A 11 -4.18 9.87 8.52
N PHE A 12 -4.60 9.38 7.35
CA PHE A 12 -3.97 9.79 6.08
C PHE A 12 -4.16 11.28 5.76
N SER A 13 -5.10 11.98 6.42
CA SER A 13 -5.18 13.44 6.32
C SER A 13 -3.95 14.16 6.81
N SER A 14 -3.24 13.60 7.79
CA SER A 14 -2.06 14.22 8.39
C SER A 14 -0.90 14.35 7.38
N ILE A 15 -0.97 13.64 6.26
CA ILE A 15 0.02 13.71 5.19
C ILE A 15 -0.51 14.37 3.91
N LYS A 16 -1.73 14.95 3.94
CA LYS A 16 -2.41 15.46 2.73
C LYS A 16 -1.62 16.54 2.00
N ASP A 17 -0.98 17.44 2.76
CA ASP A 17 -0.28 18.62 2.23
C ASP A 17 1.23 18.35 2.00
N LEU A 18 1.69 17.11 2.22
CA LEU A 18 3.10 16.73 2.04
C LEU A 18 3.40 16.42 0.57
N SER A 19 3.28 17.41 -0.32
CA SER A 19 3.45 17.25 -1.77
C SER A 19 4.76 16.60 -2.22
N LYS A 20 5.82 16.72 -1.41
CA LYS A 20 7.15 16.11 -1.66
C LYS A 20 7.31 14.70 -1.08
N LEU A 21 6.30 14.13 -0.42
CA LEU A 21 6.38 12.81 0.21
C LEU A 21 6.71 11.72 -0.84
N LYS A 22 7.80 10.98 -0.58
CA LYS A 22 8.26 9.87 -1.44
C LYS A 22 8.21 8.51 -0.75
N VAL A 23 8.29 8.51 0.58
CA VAL A 23 8.41 7.30 1.39
C VAL A 23 7.45 7.42 2.55
N LEU A 24 6.55 6.44 2.68
CA LEU A 24 5.67 6.30 3.82
C LEU A 24 5.90 4.92 4.44
N LYS A 25 6.37 4.89 5.68
CA LYS A 25 6.65 3.64 6.40
C LYS A 25 5.98 3.68 7.76
N LEU A 26 4.98 2.82 7.91
CA LEU A 26 4.17 2.63 9.09
C LEU A 26 4.10 1.12 9.34
N SER A 27 4.41 0.68 10.55
CA SER A 27 4.25 -0.72 10.94
C SER A 27 3.63 -0.82 12.33
N SER A 28 2.77 -1.82 12.52
CA SER A 28 2.16 -2.13 13.82
C SER A 28 1.39 -0.94 14.42
N ILE A 29 0.63 -0.22 13.58
CA ILE A 29 -0.22 0.91 14.01
C ILE A 29 -1.66 0.78 13.50
N LYS A 30 -2.61 1.39 14.20
CA LYS A 30 -4.01 1.47 13.75
C LYS A 30 -4.18 2.60 12.74
N LEU A 31 -4.76 2.30 11.58
CA LEU A 31 -5.04 3.28 10.52
C LEU A 31 -6.50 3.70 10.51
N GLU A 32 -6.76 5.00 10.31
CA GLU A 32 -8.11 5.53 10.09
C GLU A 32 -8.50 5.38 8.61
N THR A 33 -9.56 4.61 8.33
CA THR A 33 -9.98 4.26 6.95
C THR A 33 -11.01 5.23 6.35
N VAL A 34 -11.52 6.20 7.13
CA VAL A 34 -12.71 7.01 6.76
C VAL A 34 -12.46 7.96 5.58
N MET A 35 -11.24 8.46 5.40
CA MET A 35 -10.95 9.51 4.41
C MET A 35 -10.58 9.03 3.00
N GLU A 36 -10.54 7.72 2.77
CA GLU A 36 -9.91 7.20 1.57
C GLU A 36 -10.79 7.28 0.31
N ASN A 37 -12.10 7.48 0.43
CA ASN A 37 -13.01 7.21 -0.68
C ASN A 37 -12.92 8.22 -1.84
N SER A 38 -12.40 9.44 -1.61
CA SER A 38 -12.30 10.47 -2.66
C SER A 38 -10.98 11.26 -2.67
N TRP A 39 -10.04 10.96 -1.76
CA TRP A 39 -8.81 11.73 -1.64
C TRP A 39 -7.79 11.38 -2.73
N ARG A 40 -7.29 12.41 -3.42
CA ARG A 40 -6.27 12.33 -4.46
C ARG A 40 -5.00 13.07 -4.00
N PRO A 41 -4.00 12.37 -3.45
CA PRO A 41 -2.77 13.01 -3.03
C PRO A 41 -1.97 13.60 -4.19
N GLU A 42 -1.42 14.80 -3.99
CA GLU A 42 -0.49 15.42 -4.93
C GLU A 42 0.87 14.72 -4.95
N PHE A 43 1.27 14.16 -3.81
CA PHE A 43 2.53 13.45 -3.68
C PHE A 43 2.57 12.18 -4.54
N LYS A 44 3.80 11.79 -4.89
CA LYS A 44 4.10 10.60 -5.69
C LYS A 44 5.07 9.71 -4.91
N LEU A 45 4.53 8.68 -4.28
CA LEU A 45 5.27 7.71 -3.50
C LEU A 45 6.14 6.84 -4.41
N ARG A 46 7.31 6.49 -3.88
CA ARG A 46 8.22 5.45 -4.40
C ARG A 46 8.23 4.22 -3.51
N VAL A 47 7.99 4.41 -2.21
CA VAL A 47 7.96 3.33 -1.21
C VAL A 47 6.76 3.53 -0.31
N ILE A 48 5.98 2.47 -0.12
CA ILE A 48 4.97 2.40 0.92
C ILE A 48 5.08 1.08 1.68
N GLU A 49 5.14 1.17 3.00
CA GLU A 49 5.12 0.03 3.91
C GLU A 49 4.02 0.30 4.95
N LEU A 50 3.02 -0.58 5.00
CA LEU A 50 1.89 -0.60 5.93
C LEU A 50 1.76 -2.00 6.55
N ARG A 51 2.87 -2.56 7.01
CA ARG A 51 2.94 -3.91 7.59
C ARG A 51 2.21 -3.94 8.93
N ASP A 52 1.40 -4.98 9.18
CA ASP A 52 0.76 -5.17 10.50
C ASP A 52 -0.12 -3.98 10.94
N CYS A 53 -0.85 -3.40 10.00
CA CYS A 53 -1.69 -2.21 10.24
C CYS A 53 -3.20 -2.53 10.38
N ASN A 54 -3.55 -3.81 10.51
CA ASN A 54 -4.95 -4.29 10.54
C ASN A 54 -5.78 -3.85 9.31
N LEU A 55 -5.17 -3.69 8.14
CA LEU A 55 -5.87 -3.30 6.91
C LEU A 55 -6.82 -4.40 6.44
N GLU A 56 -8.11 -4.10 6.31
CA GLU A 56 -9.09 -4.97 5.66
C GLU A 56 -9.20 -4.70 4.15
N LYS A 57 -8.82 -3.49 3.72
CA LYS A 57 -8.81 -3.04 2.32
C LYS A 57 -7.54 -2.27 2.04
N ILE A 58 -7.12 -2.30 0.77
CA ILE A 58 -5.97 -1.53 0.31
C ILE A 58 -6.37 -0.04 0.21
N PRO A 59 -5.56 0.88 0.78
CA PRO A 59 -5.88 2.30 0.75
C PRO A 59 -6.20 2.84 -0.65
N ASN A 60 -7.39 3.43 -0.82
CA ASN A 60 -7.87 3.83 -2.15
C ASN A 60 -6.96 4.86 -2.84
N PHE A 61 -6.24 5.69 -2.07
CA PHE A 61 -5.33 6.68 -2.63
C PHE A 61 -4.18 6.04 -3.44
N LEU A 62 -3.85 4.77 -3.18
CA LEU A 62 -2.84 4.01 -3.94
C LEU A 62 -3.23 3.83 -5.40
N ARG A 63 -4.52 3.92 -5.76
CA ARG A 63 -4.97 3.90 -7.17
C ARG A 63 -4.44 5.09 -7.98
N TYR A 64 -4.11 6.20 -7.31
CA TYR A 64 -3.59 7.42 -7.92
C TYR A 64 -2.05 7.47 -7.96
N GLN A 65 -1.38 6.47 -7.38
CA GLN A 65 0.07 6.33 -7.43
C GLN A 65 0.48 5.51 -8.66
N LYS A 66 1.53 5.96 -9.36
CA LYS A 66 1.98 5.40 -10.65
C LYS A 66 3.49 5.13 -10.74
N ASP A 67 4.26 5.44 -9.69
CA ASP A 67 5.73 5.39 -9.68
C ASP A 67 6.27 4.64 -8.45
N ILE A 68 5.46 3.78 -7.84
CA ILE A 68 5.89 3.00 -6.67
C ILE A 68 6.85 1.89 -7.12
N ARG A 69 7.92 1.69 -6.33
CA ARG A 69 8.93 0.64 -6.51
C ARG A 69 8.83 -0.47 -5.46
N LEU A 70 8.39 -0.13 -4.25
CA LEU A 70 8.19 -1.10 -3.16
C LEU A 70 6.85 -0.87 -2.49
N ILE A 71 6.09 -1.94 -2.36
CA ILE A 71 4.85 -2.01 -1.57
C ILE A 71 5.01 -3.16 -0.57
N ASP A 72 4.91 -2.86 0.73
CA ASP A 72 4.71 -3.86 1.77
C ASP A 72 3.34 -3.65 2.44
N LEU A 73 2.41 -4.59 2.19
CA LEU A 73 1.11 -4.67 2.87
C LEU A 73 0.97 -6.02 3.61
N SER A 74 2.08 -6.64 3.95
CA SER A 74 2.11 -7.93 4.64
C SER A 74 1.51 -7.86 6.05
N ASN A 75 1.10 -9.02 6.58
CA ASN A 75 0.52 -9.13 7.93
C ASN A 75 -0.71 -8.25 8.12
N ASN A 76 -1.64 -8.27 7.17
CA ASN A 76 -2.89 -7.52 7.27
C ASN A 76 -4.09 -8.47 7.15
N LYS A 77 -5.29 -7.91 7.10
CA LYS A 77 -6.57 -8.65 6.98
C LYS A 77 -7.16 -8.48 5.57
N LEU A 78 -6.30 -8.22 4.57
CA LEU A 78 -6.76 -8.05 3.20
C LEU A 78 -7.36 -9.36 2.71
N SER A 79 -8.55 -9.29 2.14
CA SER A 79 -9.26 -10.45 1.61
C SER A 79 -9.86 -10.14 0.23
N GLY A 80 -10.21 -11.19 -0.49
CA GLY A 80 -10.75 -11.07 -1.85
C GLY A 80 -9.72 -11.35 -2.94
N PRO A 81 -10.03 -11.01 -4.21
CA PRO A 81 -9.14 -11.26 -5.33
C PRO A 81 -7.86 -10.42 -5.26
N PHE A 82 -6.76 -10.96 -5.79
CA PHE A 82 -5.50 -10.24 -5.92
C PHE A 82 -5.67 -8.88 -6.63
N PRO A 83 -5.11 -7.78 -6.09
CA PRO A 83 -5.25 -6.43 -6.62
C PRO A 83 -4.40 -6.20 -7.89
N THR A 84 -4.81 -6.81 -9.00
CA THR A 84 -4.09 -6.76 -10.31
C THR A 84 -3.73 -5.34 -10.75
N TRP A 85 -4.60 -4.38 -10.44
CA TRP A 85 -4.41 -2.96 -10.74
C TRP A 85 -3.14 -2.35 -10.11
N ILE A 86 -2.60 -2.93 -9.02
CA ILE A 86 -1.33 -2.46 -8.42
C ILE A 86 -0.19 -2.63 -9.42
N LEU A 87 -0.13 -3.80 -10.05
CA LEU A 87 0.88 -4.16 -11.05
C LEU A 87 0.69 -3.34 -12.34
N GLU A 88 -0.56 -3.15 -12.78
CA GLU A 88 -0.88 -2.37 -13.97
C GLU A 88 -0.55 -0.89 -13.81
N ASN A 89 -0.80 -0.33 -12.62
CA ASN A 89 -0.61 1.10 -12.36
C ASN A 89 0.85 1.47 -12.12
N ASN A 90 1.68 0.56 -11.62
CA ASN A 90 3.06 0.84 -11.21
C ASN A 90 4.04 0.00 -12.04
N ILE A 91 4.30 0.44 -13.27
CA ILE A 91 5.21 -0.24 -14.22
C ILE A 91 6.69 -0.31 -13.77
N ARG A 92 7.03 0.36 -12.67
CA ARG A 92 8.36 0.33 -12.04
C ARG A 92 8.35 -0.38 -10.69
N LEU A 93 7.28 -1.11 -10.36
CA LEU A 93 7.21 -1.87 -9.13
C LEU A 93 8.23 -3.00 -9.18
N GLU A 94 9.13 -3.03 -8.20
CA GLU A 94 10.20 -4.00 -8.08
C GLU A 94 9.87 -5.07 -7.03
N VAL A 95 9.19 -4.68 -5.95
CA VAL A 95 8.89 -5.54 -4.79
C VAL A 95 7.45 -5.33 -4.32
N LEU A 96 6.72 -6.43 -4.19
CA LEU A 96 5.37 -6.47 -3.64
C LEU A 96 5.26 -7.56 -2.56
N TYR A 97 5.14 -7.13 -1.30
CA TYR A 97 4.92 -8.00 -0.15
C TYR A 97 3.43 -7.98 0.25
N LEU A 98 2.79 -9.14 0.19
CA LEU A 98 1.38 -9.38 0.54
C LEU A 98 1.18 -10.61 1.43
N GLN A 99 2.24 -11.33 1.80
CA GLN A 99 2.18 -12.49 2.68
C GLN A 99 1.43 -12.20 3.99
N TYR A 100 0.86 -13.25 4.58
CA TYR A 100 0.03 -13.16 5.78
C TYR A 100 -1.19 -12.24 5.59
N ASN A 101 -1.89 -12.43 4.47
CA ASN A 101 -3.23 -11.92 4.18
C ASN A 101 -4.13 -13.08 3.74
N ALA A 102 -5.41 -12.80 3.44
CA ALA A 102 -6.39 -13.75 2.93
C ALA A 102 -6.77 -13.48 1.46
N LEU A 103 -5.79 -13.05 0.66
CA LEU A 103 -5.97 -12.80 -0.78
C LEU A 103 -6.04 -14.13 -1.55
N HIS A 104 -6.91 -14.18 -2.55
CA HIS A 104 -7.06 -15.34 -3.42
C HIS A 104 -7.06 -14.91 -4.89
N THR A 105 -7.04 -15.89 -5.80
CA THR A 105 -7.16 -15.64 -7.26
C THR A 105 -6.11 -14.66 -7.79
N LEU A 106 -4.86 -15.12 -7.93
CA LEU A 106 -3.82 -14.36 -8.60
C LEU A 106 -4.14 -14.23 -10.10
N ARG A 107 -4.35 -13.00 -10.56
CA ARG A 107 -4.38 -12.64 -11.97
C ARG A 107 -3.23 -11.69 -12.23
N LEU A 108 -2.22 -12.17 -12.95
CA LEU A 108 -1.13 -11.32 -13.40
C LEU A 108 -1.61 -10.54 -14.63
N PRO A 109 -1.30 -9.23 -14.75
CA PRO A 109 -1.59 -8.51 -15.97
C PRO A 109 -0.72 -9.04 -17.11
N ARG A 110 -1.14 -8.80 -18.35
CA ARG A 110 -0.42 -9.25 -19.56
C ARG A 110 1.02 -8.73 -19.65
N ARG A 111 1.32 -7.64 -18.93
CA ARG A 111 2.64 -7.02 -18.85
C ARG A 111 2.89 -6.62 -17.41
N VAL A 112 3.86 -7.27 -16.78
CA VAL A 112 4.47 -6.80 -15.54
C VAL A 112 5.88 -6.36 -15.90
N HIS A 113 6.26 -5.13 -15.57
CA HIS A 113 7.57 -4.59 -15.90
C HIS A 113 8.35 -4.43 -14.59
N ASN A 114 9.57 -4.97 -14.55
CA ASN A 114 10.53 -4.84 -13.45
C ASN A 114 10.20 -5.48 -12.09
N LEU A 115 9.09 -6.24 -11.97
CA LEU A 115 8.78 -6.97 -10.73
C LEU A 115 9.83 -8.08 -10.50
N ARG A 116 10.56 -7.97 -9.40
CA ARG A 116 11.63 -8.90 -9.00
C ARG A 116 11.17 -9.85 -7.91
N LEU A 117 10.25 -9.39 -7.06
CA LEU A 117 9.73 -10.16 -5.95
C LEU A 117 8.23 -9.90 -5.78
N LEU A 118 7.48 -11.00 -5.68
CA LEU A 118 6.09 -11.06 -5.25
C LEU A 118 5.94 -12.22 -4.27
N ASP A 119 5.36 -11.96 -3.11
CA ASP A 119 4.82 -13.01 -2.24
C ASP A 119 3.32 -12.85 -2.02
N LEU A 120 2.69 -13.91 -1.50
CA LEU A 120 1.25 -14.04 -1.25
C LEU A 120 1.03 -14.82 0.04
#